data_AF-A0A4S4BAU2-F1
#
_entry.id   AF-A0A4S4BAU2-F1
#
_cell.length_a   1.000
_cell.length_b   1.000
_cell.length_c   1.000
_cell.angle_alpha   90.00
_cell.angle_beta   90.00
_cell.angle_gamma   90.00
#
_symmetry.space_group_name_H-M   'P 1'
#
loop_
_entity.id
_entity.type
_entity.pdbx_description
1 polymer ?
#
loop_
_entity_poly.entity_id
_entity_poly.type
_entity_poly.pdbx_seq_one_letter_code
_entity_poly.pdbx_strand_id
1 'polypeptide(L)'
;MNRLTTLLSLSALLTFSTALADHQLHNLKNFRSVCVNTFVEIKDTEDEDAAELIYNAIADQLEEAGIVVADSPCQANGTTAKRQVNLLYSFTSTSSGGAYFGTLEGWLQQDGPYTSPVIWNDFIYGSTGKTESLDALAEDLAAELTDSFLDSWDENH
;
A
#
# COMPACT_ATOMS: atom_id res chain seq x y z
N MET A 1 21.20 -32.83 46.42
CA MET A 1 19.90 -32.69 45.73
C MET A 1 19.24 -31.40 46.19
N ASN A 2 19.20 -30.36 45.37
CA ASN A 2 17.99 -29.56 45.12
C ASN A 2 18.28 -28.54 44.01
N ARG A 3 17.24 -28.36 43.19
CA ARG A 3 17.27 -28.00 41.77
C ARG A 3 17.51 -26.52 41.53
N LEU A 4 18.22 -26.24 40.43
CA LEU A 4 18.19 -25.00 39.67
C LEU A 4 16.74 -24.56 39.40
N THR A 5 16.46 -23.28 39.58
CA THR A 5 15.35 -22.62 38.89
C THR A 5 15.82 -21.25 38.43
N THR A 6 16.57 -21.24 37.33
CA THR A 6 16.86 -20.03 36.56
C THR A 6 15.64 -19.75 35.69
N LEU A 7 14.82 -18.77 36.06
CA LEU A 7 13.74 -18.27 35.21
C LEU A 7 14.36 -17.40 34.12
N LEU A 8 14.57 -18.00 32.94
CA LEU A 8 14.81 -17.29 31.69
C LEU A 8 13.51 -16.55 31.32
N SER A 9 13.48 -15.24 31.54
CA SER A 9 12.46 -14.36 30.96
C SER A 9 12.79 -14.15 29.48
N LEU A 10 12.31 -15.07 28.64
CA LEU A 10 12.35 -15.03 27.19
C LEU A 10 10.95 -14.67 26.68
N SER A 11 10.60 -13.39 26.56
CA SER A 11 9.35 -12.94 25.90
C SER A 11 9.31 -11.43 25.71
N ALA A 12 9.74 -10.95 24.53
CA ALA A 12 9.18 -9.80 23.81
C ALA A 12 10.02 -9.51 22.54
N LEU A 13 10.03 -10.45 21.60
CA LEU A 13 10.26 -10.13 20.19
C LEU A 13 8.88 -9.93 19.59
N LEU A 14 8.30 -8.75 19.79
CA LEU A 14 7.06 -8.37 19.13
C LEU A 14 7.44 -7.62 17.84
N THR A 15 7.22 -8.33 16.73
CA THR A 15 6.97 -7.86 15.35
C THR A 15 7.96 -6.87 14.76
N PHE A 16 8.90 -7.40 13.98
CA PHE A 16 9.50 -6.64 12.89
C PHE A 16 8.47 -6.56 11.76
N SER A 17 7.87 -5.39 11.55
CA SER A 17 7.28 -5.06 10.25
C SER A 17 8.44 -4.98 9.27
N THR A 18 8.57 -5.94 8.35
CA THR A 18 9.57 -5.82 7.29
C THR A 18 8.86 -5.30 6.05
N ALA A 19 8.92 -3.98 5.86
CA ALA A 19 8.61 -3.39 4.57
C ALA A 19 9.67 -3.84 3.56
N LEU A 20 9.24 -4.20 2.35
CA LEU A 20 10.15 -4.51 1.25
C LEU A 20 9.64 -3.75 0.03
N ALA A 21 10.42 -2.75 -0.34
CA ALA A 21 10.17 -1.86 -1.45
C ALA A 21 10.86 -2.36 -2.73
N ASP A 22 10.17 -2.35 -3.87
CA ASP A 22 10.76 -2.49 -5.20
C ASP A 22 10.35 -1.31 -6.08
N HIS A 23 11.29 -0.40 -6.30
CA HIS A 23 11.04 0.86 -7.00
C HIS A 23 11.88 0.96 -8.27
N GLN A 24 11.22 1.03 -9.43
CA GLN A 24 11.85 1.42 -10.68
C GLN A 24 11.75 2.95 -10.87
N LEU A 25 12.26 3.71 -9.90
CA LEU A 25 12.09 5.16 -9.76
C LEU A 25 12.36 5.96 -11.05
N HIS A 26 13.39 5.59 -11.80
CA HIS A 26 13.74 6.25 -13.06
C HIS A 26 12.60 6.24 -14.11
N ASN A 27 11.65 5.31 -14.01
CA ASN A 27 10.48 5.24 -14.88
C ASN A 27 9.38 6.22 -14.46
N LEU A 28 9.32 6.66 -13.19
CA LEU A 28 8.27 7.55 -12.68
C LEU A 28 8.28 8.94 -13.33
N LYS A 29 9.47 9.46 -13.66
CA LYS A 29 9.69 10.80 -14.24
C LYS A 29 8.84 11.12 -15.48
N ASN A 30 8.39 10.11 -16.21
CA ASN A 30 7.62 10.30 -17.43
C ASN A 30 6.11 10.47 -17.19
N PHE A 31 5.61 10.14 -16.00
CA PHE A 31 4.18 10.21 -15.68
C PHE A 31 3.79 11.59 -15.15
N ARG A 32 2.50 11.94 -15.24
CA ARG A 32 1.95 13.26 -14.88
C ARG A 32 0.65 13.17 -14.11
N SER A 33 0.04 11.99 -14.10
CA SER A 33 -1.16 11.70 -13.35
C SER A 33 -1.10 10.28 -12.80
N VAL A 34 -2.01 10.00 -11.88
CA VAL A 34 -2.24 8.68 -11.32
C VAL A 34 -3.71 8.31 -11.46
N CYS A 35 -4.05 7.04 -11.42
CA CYS A 35 -5.41 6.58 -11.23
C CYS A 35 -5.41 5.56 -10.11
N VAL A 36 -6.29 5.74 -9.13
CA VAL A 36 -6.30 4.94 -7.90
C VAL A 36 -7.40 3.89 -7.98
N ASN A 37 -7.09 2.67 -7.59
CA ASN A 37 -8.07 1.67 -7.20
C ASN A 37 -7.74 1.24 -5.77
N THR A 38 -8.77 0.81 -5.05
CA THR A 38 -8.65 0.31 -3.69
C THR A 38 -9.35 -1.04 -3.59
N PHE A 39 -8.77 -1.92 -2.78
CA PHE A 39 -9.35 -3.19 -2.42
C PHE A 39 -9.14 -3.39 -0.91
N VAL A 40 -10.21 -3.72 -0.20
CA VAL A 40 -10.17 -3.94 1.25
C VAL A 40 -10.89 -5.24 1.54
N GLU A 41 -10.18 -6.16 2.17
CA GLU A 41 -10.72 -7.43 2.64
C GLU A 41 -10.47 -7.60 4.15
N ILE A 42 -11.55 -7.65 4.91
CA ILE A 42 -11.53 -7.81 6.36
C ILE A 42 -12.13 -9.15 6.72
N LYS A 43 -11.30 -10.04 7.29
CA LYS A 43 -11.71 -11.38 7.74
C LYS A 43 -12.45 -12.16 6.64
N ASP A 44 -11.81 -12.26 5.48
CA ASP A 44 -12.33 -12.94 4.28
C ASP A 44 -13.61 -12.31 3.69
N THR A 45 -13.92 -11.06 4.05
CA THR A 45 -15.06 -10.31 3.52
C THR A 45 -14.56 -9.02 2.89
N GLU A 46 -14.85 -8.84 1.59
CA GLU A 46 -14.60 -7.59 0.90
C GLU A 46 -15.47 -6.47 1.50
N ASP A 47 -14.84 -5.34 1.80
CA ASP A 47 -15.48 -4.16 2.40
C ASP A 47 -15.40 -3.00 1.41
N GLU A 48 -16.44 -2.87 0.58
CA GLU A 48 -16.54 -1.84 -0.46
C GLU A 48 -16.62 -0.42 0.15
N ASP A 49 -17.27 -0.26 1.30
CA ASP A 49 -17.41 1.03 1.98
C ASP A 49 -16.04 1.51 2.50
N ALA A 50 -15.27 0.62 3.13
CA ALA A 50 -13.90 0.92 3.55
C ALA A 50 -12.98 1.19 2.35
N ALA A 51 -13.14 0.44 1.25
CA ALA A 51 -12.39 0.68 0.03
C ALA A 51 -12.69 2.07 -0.57
N GLU A 52 -13.94 2.52 -0.60
CA GLU A 52 -14.32 3.85 -1.07
C GLU A 52 -13.76 4.97 -0.17
N LEU A 53 -13.81 4.80 1.15
CA LEU A 53 -13.24 5.76 2.10
C LEU A 53 -11.73 5.90 1.90
N ILE A 54 -11.01 4.79 1.79
CA ILE A 54 -9.57 4.79 1.56
C ILE A 54 -9.23 5.34 0.17
N TYR A 55 -10.05 5.08 -0.85
CA TYR A 55 -9.87 5.68 -2.17
C TYR A 55 -9.88 7.20 -2.07
N ASN A 56 -10.88 7.77 -1.38
CA ASN A 56 -11.01 9.21 -1.22
C ASN A 56 -9.81 9.78 -0.43
N ALA A 57 -9.38 9.11 0.64
CA ALA A 57 -8.22 9.55 1.43
C ALA A 57 -6.92 9.58 0.60
N ILE A 58 -6.64 8.52 -0.16
CA ILE A 58 -5.47 8.45 -1.05
C ILE A 58 -5.57 9.53 -2.14
N ALA A 59 -6.75 9.67 -2.76
CA ALA A 59 -6.97 10.66 -3.81
C ALA A 59 -6.75 12.09 -3.30
N ASP A 60 -7.34 12.44 -2.15
CA ASP A 60 -7.18 13.75 -1.52
C ASP A 60 -5.69 14.04 -1.23
N GLN A 61 -4.96 13.08 -0.65
CA GLN A 61 -3.52 13.22 -0.35
C GLN A 61 -2.67 13.44 -1.62
N LEU A 62 -2.97 12.71 -2.70
CA LEU A 62 -2.31 12.88 -4.00
C LEU A 62 -2.61 14.26 -4.62
N GLU A 63 -3.86 14.71 -4.54
CA GLU A 63 -4.28 16.02 -5.05
C GLU A 63 -3.69 17.18 -4.24
N GLU A 64 -3.60 17.05 -2.93
CA GLU A 64 -2.91 18.00 -2.04
C GLU A 64 -1.41 18.12 -2.37
N ALA A 65 -0.78 17.02 -2.78
CA ALA A 65 0.59 16.99 -3.29
C ALA A 65 0.72 17.52 -4.74
N GLY A 66 -0.38 17.94 -5.37
CA GLY A 66 -0.41 18.49 -6.72
C GLY A 66 -0.33 17.44 -7.84
N ILE A 67 -0.55 16.17 -7.52
CA ILE A 67 -0.63 15.08 -8.49
C ILE A 67 -2.07 15.01 -9.02
N VAL A 68 -2.22 14.96 -10.34
CA VAL A 68 -3.55 14.82 -10.95
C VAL A 68 -4.03 13.38 -10.78
N VAL A 69 -5.16 13.20 -10.09
CA VAL A 69 -5.87 11.92 -10.00
C VAL A 69 -6.89 11.83 -11.15
N ALA A 70 -6.79 10.78 -11.95
CA ALA A 70 -7.70 10.52 -13.07
C ALA A 70 -8.89 9.67 -12.62
N ASP A 71 -10.00 9.81 -13.36
CA ASP A 71 -11.27 9.13 -13.04
C ASP A 71 -11.15 7.60 -12.98
N SER A 72 -11.83 7.01 -12.00
CA SER A 72 -12.09 5.57 -11.85
C SER A 72 -13.29 5.12 -12.70
N PRO A 73 -13.31 3.91 -13.31
CA PRO A 73 -12.30 2.85 -13.20
C PRO A 73 -11.04 3.15 -14.00
N CYS A 74 -9.90 2.72 -13.46
CA CYS A 74 -8.63 2.93 -14.12
C CYS A 74 -8.60 2.27 -15.49
N GLN A 75 -8.26 3.08 -16.48
CA GLN A 75 -8.20 2.65 -17.86
C GLN A 75 -7.14 1.56 -17.99
N ALA A 76 -7.50 0.50 -18.72
CA ALA A 76 -6.57 -0.56 -19.08
C ALA A 76 -5.26 0.03 -19.68
N ASN A 77 -5.39 0.99 -20.58
CA ASN A 77 -4.26 1.52 -21.35
C ASN A 77 -3.64 2.81 -20.75
N GLY A 78 -3.55 2.97 -19.43
CA GLY A 78 -2.98 4.18 -18.77
C GLY A 78 -1.54 4.56 -19.16
N THR A 79 -0.86 3.75 -19.95
CA THR A 79 0.56 3.43 -19.77
C THR A 79 1.57 4.32 -20.49
N THR A 80 1.17 5.21 -21.39
CA THR A 80 2.16 6.09 -22.09
C THR A 80 1.51 7.31 -22.73
N ALA A 81 0.44 7.12 -23.50
CA ALA A 81 -0.22 8.21 -24.21
C ALA A 81 -0.82 9.26 -23.26
N LYS A 82 -1.32 8.80 -22.10
CA LYS A 82 -1.90 9.65 -21.06
C LYS A 82 -0.91 10.02 -19.95
N ARG A 83 0.30 9.44 -19.96
CA ARG A 83 1.31 9.63 -18.92
C ARG A 83 0.74 9.35 -17.52
N GLN A 84 -0.04 8.28 -17.36
CA GLN A 84 -0.69 7.93 -16.11
C GLN A 84 -0.08 6.65 -15.50
N VAL A 85 0.14 6.65 -14.18
CA VAL A 85 0.41 5.41 -13.41
C VAL A 85 -0.92 4.90 -12.84
N ASN A 86 -1.17 3.60 -12.91
CA ASN A 86 -2.28 3.03 -12.15
C ASN A 86 -1.74 2.64 -10.77
N LEU A 87 -2.41 3.08 -9.71
CA LEU A 87 -2.15 2.71 -8.33
C LEU A 87 -3.23 1.72 -7.88
N LEU A 88 -2.82 0.67 -7.18
CA LEU A 88 -3.72 -0.23 -6.47
C LEU A 88 -3.29 -0.28 -5.01
N TYR A 89 -4.11 0.27 -4.13
CA TYR A 89 -4.01 -0.03 -2.71
C TYR A 89 -4.78 -1.31 -2.42
N SER A 90 -4.17 -2.25 -1.71
CA SER A 90 -4.85 -3.45 -1.23
C SER A 90 -4.57 -3.64 0.26
N PHE A 91 -5.64 -3.84 1.02
CA PHE A 91 -5.58 -4.29 2.40
C PHE A 91 -6.27 -5.64 2.53
N THR A 92 -5.64 -6.56 3.24
CA THR A 92 -6.23 -7.87 3.56
C THR A 92 -5.88 -8.27 4.98
N SER A 93 -6.85 -8.83 5.71
CA SER A 93 -6.62 -9.45 7.01
C SER A 93 -7.04 -10.91 7.02
N THR A 94 -6.37 -11.71 7.82
CA THR A 94 -6.76 -13.11 8.04
C THR A 94 -8.17 -13.21 8.59
N SER A 95 -8.85 -14.35 8.41
CA SER A 95 -10.17 -14.65 9.00
C SER A 95 -10.29 -14.35 10.50
N SER A 96 -9.18 -14.51 11.24
CA SER A 96 -9.13 -14.23 12.68
C SER A 96 -9.08 -12.73 13.02
N GLY A 97 -8.70 -11.90 12.05
CA GLY A 97 -8.34 -10.49 12.20
C GLY A 97 -7.01 -10.25 12.90
N GLY A 98 -6.26 -11.31 13.25
CA GLY A 98 -5.02 -11.23 14.04
C GLY A 98 -3.76 -10.84 13.27
N ALA A 99 -3.81 -10.92 11.94
CA ALA A 99 -2.72 -10.53 11.05
C ALA A 99 -3.27 -9.87 9.78
N TYR A 100 -2.46 -9.00 9.20
CA TYR A 100 -2.82 -8.16 8.07
C TYR A 100 -1.66 -7.99 7.09
N PHE A 101 -2.01 -7.56 5.88
CA PHE A 101 -1.12 -7.19 4.79
C PHE A 101 -1.74 -5.98 4.07
N GLY A 102 -0.98 -4.88 3.99
CA GLY A 102 -1.30 -3.68 3.23
C GLY A 102 -0.24 -3.46 2.16
N THR A 103 -0.64 -3.06 0.96
CA THR A 103 0.27 -2.81 -0.16
C THR A 103 -0.24 -1.66 -1.02
N LEU A 104 0.68 -0.92 -1.62
CA LEU A 104 0.38 0.04 -2.67
C LEU A 104 1.25 -0.29 -3.87
N GLU A 105 0.62 -0.62 -5.00
CA GLU A 105 1.30 -1.03 -6.22
C GLU A 105 1.07 -0.02 -7.33
N GLY A 106 2.16 0.52 -7.88
CA GLY A 106 2.19 1.29 -9.11
C GLY A 106 2.50 0.38 -10.30
N TRP A 107 1.49 0.15 -11.14
CA TRP A 107 1.58 -0.77 -12.27
C TRP A 107 1.16 -0.14 -13.61
N LEU A 108 1.64 -0.79 -14.66
CA LEU A 108 1.45 -0.49 -16.07
C LEU A 108 0.92 -1.75 -16.77
N GLN A 109 0.04 -1.58 -17.76
CA GLN A 109 -0.34 -2.64 -18.71
C GLN A 109 0.62 -2.80 -19.93
N GLN A 110 1.68 -1.99 -20.02
CA GLN A 110 2.67 -1.84 -21.13
C GLN A 110 2.06 -1.35 -22.47
N ASP A 111 2.54 -0.28 -23.12
CA ASP A 111 3.69 -0.27 -24.06
C ASP A 111 4.67 0.92 -23.88
N GLY A 112 5.96 0.71 -24.15
CA GLY A 112 7.08 1.67 -23.99
C GLY A 112 8.41 0.94 -23.70
N PRO A 113 9.57 1.62 -23.53
CA PRO A 113 10.86 0.96 -23.29
C PRO A 113 11.02 0.40 -21.86
N TYR A 114 9.92 0.24 -21.11
CA TYR A 114 9.93 -0.14 -19.71
C TYR A 114 10.27 -1.61 -19.52
N THR A 115 11.03 -1.90 -18.47
CA THR A 115 11.54 -3.23 -18.14
C THR A 115 10.58 -4.09 -17.32
N SER A 116 9.59 -3.48 -16.67
CA SER A 116 8.61 -4.15 -15.80
C SER A 116 7.23 -3.49 -15.90
N PRO A 117 6.13 -4.26 -15.81
CA PRO A 117 4.79 -3.70 -15.64
C PRO A 117 4.61 -3.08 -14.25
N VAL A 118 5.20 -3.63 -13.19
CA VAL A 118 5.21 -3.00 -11.85
C VAL A 118 6.42 -2.08 -11.78
N ILE A 119 6.18 -0.80 -11.57
CA ILE A 119 7.23 0.24 -11.54
C ILE A 119 7.45 0.83 -10.14
N TRP A 120 6.52 0.58 -9.23
CA TRP A 120 6.62 0.97 -7.84
C TRP A 120 5.79 -0.01 -7.00
N ASN A 121 6.32 -0.46 -5.88
CA ASN A 121 5.58 -1.29 -4.94
C ASN A 121 6.19 -1.11 -3.55
N ASP A 122 5.34 -0.85 -2.57
CA ASP A 122 5.68 -0.91 -1.16
C ASP A 122 4.58 -1.64 -0.40
N PHE A 123 4.96 -2.34 0.66
CA PHE A 123 4.03 -3.12 1.45
C PHE A 123 4.42 -3.19 2.92
N ILE A 124 3.39 -3.32 3.75
CA ILE A 124 3.51 -3.45 5.19
C ILE A 124 2.68 -4.66 5.62
N TYR A 125 3.28 -5.56 6.40
CA TYR A 125 2.55 -6.64 7.04
C TYR A 125 2.76 -6.59 8.55
N GLY A 126 1.80 -7.12 9.29
CA GLY A 126 1.89 -7.15 10.74
C GLY A 126 0.84 -8.01 11.40
N SER A 127 0.79 -7.92 12.73
CA SER A 127 -0.25 -8.51 13.55
C SER A 127 -1.01 -7.41 14.27
N THR A 128 -2.33 -7.52 14.31
CA THR A 128 -3.13 -6.59 15.10
C THR A 128 -2.89 -6.85 16.59
N GLY A 129 -2.64 -5.77 17.34
CA GLY A 129 -2.80 -5.80 18.79
C GLY A 129 -4.26 -6.07 19.17
N LYS A 130 -4.57 -6.18 20.47
CA LYS A 130 -5.95 -6.46 20.94
C LYS A 130 -6.96 -5.31 20.76
N THR A 131 -6.58 -4.17 20.19
CA THR A 131 -7.34 -2.91 20.38
C THR A 131 -7.52 -2.02 19.16
N GLU A 132 -6.91 -2.30 18.01
CA GLU A 132 -7.07 -1.47 16.81
C GLU A 132 -8.22 -1.99 15.94
N SER A 133 -9.01 -1.06 15.39
CA SER A 133 -9.97 -1.42 14.33
C SER A 133 -9.19 -1.77 13.07
N LEU A 134 -9.60 -2.83 12.38
CA LEU A 134 -8.98 -3.21 11.11
C LEU A 134 -9.18 -2.13 10.04
N ASP A 135 -10.31 -1.41 10.09
CA ASP A 135 -10.60 -0.29 9.19
C ASP A 135 -9.64 0.87 9.43
N ALA A 136 -9.49 1.30 10.69
CA ALA A 136 -8.56 2.37 11.05
C ALA A 136 -7.11 2.00 10.71
N LEU A 137 -6.74 0.74 10.91
CA LEU A 137 -5.43 0.25 10.50
C LEU A 137 -5.27 0.28 8.97
N ALA A 138 -6.30 -0.08 8.21
CA ALA A 138 -6.25 0.00 6.75
C ALA A 138 -6.11 1.46 6.27
N GLU A 139 -6.77 2.42 6.92
CA GLU A 139 -6.60 3.85 6.64
C GLU A 139 -5.18 4.34 6.98
N ASP A 140 -4.65 3.98 8.16
CA ASP A 140 -3.30 4.37 8.58
C ASP A 140 -2.23 3.84 7.62
N LEU A 141 -2.35 2.58 7.19
CA LEU A 141 -1.42 1.98 6.22
C LEU A 141 -1.55 2.60 4.84
N ALA A 142 -2.76 3.00 4.42
CA ALA A 142 -2.96 3.70 3.16
C ALA A 142 -2.19 5.02 3.17
N ALA A 143 -2.31 5.80 4.24
CA ALA A 143 -1.59 7.07 4.39
C ALA A 143 -0.07 6.87 4.37
N GLU A 144 0.46 5.89 5.12
CA GLU A 144 1.90 5.59 5.18
C GLU A 144 2.45 5.16 3.81
N LEU A 145 1.74 4.29 3.11
CA LEU A 145 2.15 3.81 1.79
C LEU A 145 2.03 4.90 0.72
N THR A 146 1.00 5.76 0.81
CA THR A 146 0.86 6.92 -0.09
C THR A 146 1.95 7.96 0.15
N ASP A 147 2.35 8.22 1.40
CA ASP A 147 3.50 9.08 1.71
C ASP A 147 4.80 8.52 1.09
N SER A 148 5.05 7.21 1.21
CA SER A 148 6.20 6.54 0.57
C SER A 148 6.19 6.71 -0.96
N PHE A 149 5.01 6.64 -1.58
CA PHE A 149 4.85 6.90 -3.01
C PHE A 149 5.10 8.38 -3.36
N LEU A 150 4.60 9.31 -2.55
CA LEU A 150 4.80 10.75 -2.75
C LEU A 150 6.27 11.16 -2.66
N ASP A 151 7.01 10.62 -1.69
CA ASP A 151 8.46 10.82 -1.59
C ASP A 151 9.16 10.32 -2.86
N SER A 152 8.80 9.12 -3.31
CA SER A 152 9.33 8.57 -4.57
C SER A 152 8.94 9.39 -5.80
N TRP A 153 7.75 10.00 -5.80
CA TRP A 153 7.27 10.84 -6.88
C TRP A 153 8.03 12.18 -6.95
N ASP A 154 8.20 12.86 -5.81
CA ASP A 154 8.90 14.14 -5.68
C ASP A 154 10.39 14.02 -6.05
N GLU A 155 11.06 12.94 -5.63
CA GLU A 155 12.46 12.68 -6.01
C GLU A 155 12.68 12.55 -7.53
N ASN A 156 11.62 12.30 -8.30
CA ASN A 156 11.69 12.01 -9.73
C ASN A 156 11.02 13.08 -10.62
N HIS A 157 10.46 14.15 -10.05
CA HIS A 157 9.77 15.24 -10.77
C HIS A 157 10.39 16.62 -10.53
#